data_AF-A0A8T4LCM0-F1
#
_entry.id   AF-A0A8T4LCM0-F1
#
_cell.length_a   1.000
_cell.length_b   1.000
_cell.length_c   1.000
_cell.angle_alpha   90.00
_cell.angle_beta   90.00
_cell.angle_gamma   90.00
#
_symmetry.space_group_name_H-M   'P 1'
#
loop_
_entity.id
_entity.type
_entity.pdbx_description
1 polymer ?
#
loop_
_entity_poly.entity_id
_entity_poly.type
_entity_poly.pdbx_seq_one_letter_code
_entity_poly.pdbx_strand_id
1 'polypeptide(L)'
;MARRKKTINRSGANTRGSGKKYYVLVQSGKDTDHVFTGSQPRRAALKAATRGYTKIHLRERGTGKIHKFKGSRKRVSAPDGSPSWLPQMVWRPSVKKEGLEKLEKHGRK
;
A
#
# COMPACT_ATOMS: atom_id res chain seq x y z
N MET A 1 -9.13 13.22 42.15
CA MET A 1 -8.19 13.32 41.02
C MET A 1 -8.67 12.46 39.85
N ALA A 2 -9.40 13.03 38.89
CA ALA A 2 -9.93 12.29 37.74
C ALA A 2 -8.93 12.30 36.57
N ARG A 3 -8.40 11.12 36.21
CA ARG A 3 -7.55 10.91 35.03
C ARG A 3 -8.35 11.27 33.76
N ARG A 4 -8.07 12.44 33.18
CA ARG A 4 -8.54 12.82 31.84
C ARG A 4 -8.05 11.77 30.83
N LYS A 5 -8.96 10.93 30.33
CA LYS A 5 -8.71 10.08 29.16
C LYS A 5 -8.35 11.00 28.00
N LYS A 6 -7.10 10.95 27.54
CA LYS A 6 -6.63 11.63 26.33
C LYS A 6 -7.37 11.04 25.14
N THR A 7 -8.49 11.64 24.78
CA THR A 7 -9.18 11.37 23.52
C THR A 7 -8.20 11.73 22.41
N ILE A 8 -7.71 10.72 21.70
CA ILE A 8 -6.92 10.95 20.50
C ILE A 8 -7.91 11.50 19.47
N ASN A 9 -7.91 12.82 19.30
CA ASN A 9 -8.58 13.50 18.21
C ASN A 9 -8.15 12.86 16.89
N ARG A 10 -9.01 12.00 16.33
CA ARG A 10 -8.85 11.46 14.97
C ARG A 10 -9.39 12.47 13.96
N SER A 11 -8.88 13.70 13.98
CA SER A 11 -9.09 14.70 12.93
C SER A 11 -8.09 14.44 11.80
N GLY A 12 -8.38 13.44 10.97
CA GLY A 12 -7.62 13.19 9.75
C GLY A 12 -8.29 13.89 8.56
N ALA A 13 -7.84 15.10 8.29
CA ALA A 13 -8.32 15.99 7.23
C ALA A 13 -8.57 15.31 5.86
N ASN A 14 -9.66 15.72 5.20
CA ASN A 14 -10.03 15.36 3.84
C ASN A 14 -9.08 16.02 2.82
N THR A 15 -7.89 15.46 2.61
CA THR A 15 -6.97 15.88 1.54
C THR A 15 -7.35 15.17 0.24
N ARG A 16 -8.06 15.86 -0.66
CA ARG A 16 -8.51 15.33 -1.97
C ARG A 16 -7.40 15.17 -3.02
N GLY A 17 -6.17 14.84 -2.63
CA GLY A 17 -5.08 14.56 -3.59
C GLY A 17 -3.69 14.27 -3.02
N SER A 18 -3.36 14.74 -1.82
CA SER A 18 -1.99 14.69 -1.28
C SER A 18 -1.82 13.95 0.06
N GLY A 19 -2.89 13.37 0.61
CA GLY A 19 -2.86 12.71 1.91
C GLY A 19 -2.12 11.38 1.93
N LYS A 20 -1.41 11.10 3.04
CA LYS A 20 -0.87 9.77 3.34
C LYS A 20 -2.04 8.80 3.54
N LYS A 21 -2.23 7.85 2.62
CA LYS A 21 -3.18 6.76 2.77
C LYS A 21 -2.45 5.48 3.18
N TYR A 22 -3.19 4.62 3.88
CA TYR A 22 -2.70 3.35 4.38
C TYR A 22 -3.47 2.22 3.71
N TYR A 23 -2.73 1.24 3.21
CA TYR A 23 -3.26 0.08 2.50
C TYR A 23 -2.77 -1.19 3.20
N VAL A 24 -3.70 -2.05 3.58
CA VAL A 24 -3.40 -3.35 4.20
C VAL A 24 -3.30 -4.40 3.09
N LEU A 25 -2.25 -5.21 3.12
CA LEU A 25 -2.13 -6.34 2.23
C LEU A 25 -3.09 -7.45 2.67
N VAL A 26 -3.88 -7.94 1.74
CA VAL A 26 -4.81 -9.06 1.94
C VAL A 26 -4.23 -10.28 1.25
N GLN A 27 -4.02 -11.37 1.98
CA GLN A 27 -3.59 -12.65 1.44
C GLN A 27 -4.58 -13.74 1.85
N SER A 28 -4.95 -14.61 0.92
CA SER A 28 -5.89 -15.71 1.16
C SER A 28 -7.21 -15.27 1.82
N GLY A 29 -7.71 -14.08 1.45
CA GLY A 29 -8.95 -13.51 1.98
C GLY A 29 -8.85 -12.91 3.39
N LYS A 30 -7.67 -12.93 4.02
CA LYS A 30 -7.44 -12.33 5.35
C LYS A 30 -6.52 -11.12 5.26
N ASP A 31 -6.80 -10.12 6.07
CA ASP A 31 -5.89 -9.00 6.29
C ASP A 31 -4.58 -9.53 6.92
N THR A 32 -3.44 -9.06 6.41
CA THR A 32 -2.12 -9.37 6.97
C THR A 32 -1.57 -8.21 7.78
N ASP A 33 -0.50 -8.44 8.53
CA ASP A 33 0.20 -7.39 9.29
C ASP A 33 0.94 -6.38 8.40
N HIS A 34 1.06 -6.66 7.10
CA HIS A 34 1.79 -5.80 6.16
C HIS A 34 0.93 -4.60 5.75
N VAL A 35 1.37 -3.41 6.19
CA VAL A 35 0.75 -2.13 5.85
C VAL A 35 1.67 -1.32 4.95
N PHE A 36 1.15 -0.93 3.79
CA PHE A 36 1.83 -0.08 2.83
C PHE A 36 1.26 1.32 2.82
N THR A 37 2.15 2.31 2.72
CA THR A 37 1.78 3.73 2.67
C THR A 37 1.92 4.28 1.26
N GLY A 38 1.00 5.16 0.86
CA GLY A 38 1.10 5.87 -0.42
C GLY A 38 -0.02 6.88 -0.60
N SER A 39 0.20 7.90 -1.43
CA SER A 39 -0.88 8.82 -1.82
C SER A 39 -1.87 8.14 -2.77
N GLN A 40 -1.38 7.22 -3.60
CA GLN A 40 -2.16 6.45 -4.58
C GLN A 40 -2.01 4.95 -4.31
N PRO A 41 -3.04 4.13 -4.64
CA PRO A 41 -2.99 2.69 -4.42
C PRO A 41 -1.88 2.02 -5.23
N ARG A 42 -1.58 2.54 -6.43
CA ARG A 42 -0.48 2.04 -7.27
C ARG A 42 0.90 2.19 -6.60
N ARG A 43 1.13 3.29 -5.87
CA ARG A 43 2.40 3.50 -5.14
C ARG A 43 2.58 2.49 -4.02
N ALA A 44 1.51 2.20 -3.28
CA ALA A 44 1.52 1.14 -2.27
C ALA A 44 1.76 -0.25 -2.91
N ALA A 45 1.16 -0.52 -4.08
CA ALA A 45 1.38 -1.75 -4.81
C ALA A 45 2.82 -1.91 -5.32
N LEU A 46 3.45 -0.84 -5.82
CA LEU A 46 4.86 -0.88 -6.22
C LEU A 46 5.77 -1.25 -5.04
N LYS A 47 5.51 -0.69 -3.85
CA LYS A 47 6.25 -1.05 -2.63
C LYS A 47 6.08 -2.53 -2.29
N ALA A 48 4.86 -3.07 -2.41
CA ALA A 48 4.61 -4.49 -2.21
C ALA A 48 5.36 -5.34 -3.26
N ALA A 49 5.34 -4.95 -4.53
CA ALA A 49 6.09 -5.65 -5.58
C ALA A 49 7.61 -5.63 -5.33
N THR A 50 8.16 -4.54 -4.81
CA THR A 50 9.58 -4.48 -4.39
C THR A 50 9.90 -5.55 -3.34
N ARG A 51 8.99 -5.75 -2.38
CA ARG A 51 9.12 -6.80 -1.35
C ARG A 51 9.04 -8.23 -1.90
N GLY A 52 8.57 -8.41 -3.14
CA GLY A 52 8.48 -9.71 -3.81
C GLY A 52 7.06 -10.26 -3.97
N TYR A 53 6.03 -9.50 -3.59
CA TYR A 53 4.65 -9.94 -3.77
C TYR A 53 4.25 -9.87 -5.26
N THR A 54 3.67 -10.96 -5.77
CA THR A 54 3.20 -11.07 -7.17
C THR A 54 1.69 -10.87 -7.28
N LYS A 55 0.89 -11.47 -6.38
CA LYS A 55 -0.55 -11.21 -6.23
C LYS A 55 -0.75 -10.20 -5.12
N ILE A 56 -1.12 -8.97 -5.45
CA ILE A 56 -1.16 -7.85 -4.52
C ILE A 56 -2.62 -7.36 -4.40
N HIS A 57 -3.27 -7.74 -3.29
CA HIS A 57 -4.58 -7.21 -2.94
C HIS A 57 -4.42 -6.19 -1.80
N LEU A 58 -4.79 -4.95 -2.04
CA LEU A 58 -4.61 -3.84 -1.11
C LEU A 58 -5.94 -3.27 -0.66
N ARG A 59 -6.29 -3.48 0.60
CA ARG A 59 -7.46 -2.86 1.22
C ARG A 59 -7.11 -1.46 1.72
N GLU A 60 -7.78 -0.44 1.23
CA GLU A 60 -7.60 0.93 1.71
C GLU A 60 -8.22 1.07 3.12
N ARG A 61 -7.47 1.62 4.08
CA ARG A 61 -8.03 1.88 5.42
C ARG A 61 -8.99 3.07 5.36
N GLY A 62 -10.18 2.91 5.93
CA GLY A 62 -11.21 3.95 5.96
C GLY A 62 -12.17 3.93 4.76
N THR A 63 -11.80 3.26 3.67
CA THR A 63 -12.71 2.99 2.55
C THR A 63 -12.93 1.48 2.42
N GLY A 64 -14.14 1.04 2.12
CA GLY A 64 -14.42 -0.39 1.91
C GLY A 64 -13.92 -0.88 0.56
N LYS A 65 -12.71 -0.50 0.14
CA LYS A 65 -12.18 -0.76 -1.22
C LYS A 65 -10.96 -1.65 -1.15
N ILE A 66 -10.94 -2.68 -1.98
CA ILE A 66 -9.80 -3.57 -2.22
C ILE A 66 -9.31 -3.34 -3.64
N HIS A 67 -8.08 -2.87 -3.79
CA HIS A 67 -7.42 -2.70 -5.07
C HIS A 67 -6.63 -3.97 -5.40
N LYS A 68 -6.89 -4.56 -6.57
CA LYS A 68 -6.21 -5.78 -7.03
C LYS A 68 -5.15 -5.42 -8.07
N PHE A 69 -3.92 -5.84 -7.82
CA PHE A 69 -2.76 -5.60 -8.69
C PHE A 69 -1.96 -6.89 -8.88
N LYS A 70 -1.37 -7.01 -10.08
CA LYS A 70 -0.34 -7.99 -10.40
C LYS A 70 1.02 -7.31 -10.36
N GLY A 71 1.87 -7.76 -9.43
CA GLY A 71 3.25 -7.33 -9.28
C GLY A 71 4.22 -8.23 -10.06
N SER A 72 5.26 -7.61 -10.59
CA SER A 72 6.44 -8.27 -11.14
C SER A 72 7.68 -7.44 -10.80
N ARG A 73 8.85 -8.06 -10.76
CA ARG A 73 10.13 -7.35 -10.63
C ARG A 73 11.15 -7.96 -11.56
N LYS A 74 11.98 -7.12 -12.18
CA LYS A 74 13.09 -7.54 -13.04
C LYS A 74 14.39 -6.99 -12.47
N ARG A 75 15.49 -7.76 -12.57
CA ARG A 75 16.83 -7.22 -12.30
C ARG A 75 17.26 -6.40 -13.50
N VAL A 76 17.68 -5.18 -13.26
CA VAL A 76 18.25 -4.27 -14.26
C VAL A 76 19.64 -3.86 -13.81
N SER A 77 20.55 -3.65 -14.77
CA SER A 77 21.86 -3.07 -14.48
C SER A 77 21.70 -1.63 -13.98
N ALA A 78 22.61 -1.22 -13.10
CA ALA A 78 22.75 0.16 -12.71
C ALA A 78 23.16 1.00 -13.94
N PRO A 79 22.63 2.23 -14.10
CA PRO A 79 23.03 3.11 -15.20
C PRO A 79 24.48 3.57 -15.05
N ASP A 80 25.11 3.95 -16.17
CA ASP A 80 26.46 4.52 -16.19
C ASP A 80 26.48 5.83 -15.37
N GLY A 81 27.42 5.94 -14.43
CA GLY A 81 27.47 7.05 -13.46
C GLY A 81 26.76 6.78 -12.12
N SER A 82 26.37 5.53 -11.86
CA SER A 82 25.82 5.15 -10.56
C SER A 82 26.84 5.31 -9.44
N PRO A 83 26.41 5.79 -8.25
CA PRO A 83 27.31 5.96 -7.13
C PRO A 83 27.79 4.61 -6.57
N SER A 84 28.96 4.59 -5.94
CA SER A 84 29.63 3.36 -5.46
C SER A 84 28.84 2.55 -4.42
N TRP A 85 27.90 3.19 -3.72
CA TRP A 85 27.00 2.52 -2.76
C TRP A 85 25.85 1.76 -3.43
N LEU A 86 25.58 1.97 -4.73
CA LEU A 86 24.51 1.29 -5.45
C LEU A 86 25.03 -0.03 -6.04
N PRO A 87 24.36 -1.17 -5.78
CA PRO A 87 24.73 -2.44 -6.39
C PRO A 87 24.63 -2.41 -7.92
N GLN A 88 25.49 -3.18 -8.59
CA GLN A 88 25.50 -3.33 -10.06
C GLN A 88 24.16 -3.82 -10.64
N MET A 89 23.39 -4.60 -9.87
CA MET A 89 22.05 -5.04 -10.25
C MET A 89 21.01 -4.59 -9.23
N VAL A 90 19.95 -3.93 -9.71
CA VAL A 90 18.86 -3.43 -8.88
C VAL A 90 17.53 -4.05 -9.31
N TRP A 91 16.65 -4.32 -8.34
CA TRP A 91 15.29 -4.77 -8.62
C TRP A 91 14.40 -3.61 -9.05
N ARG A 92 13.90 -3.65 -10.28
CA ARG A 92 12.90 -2.72 -10.81
C ARG A 92 11.51 -3.34 -10.72
N PRO A 93 10.63 -2.90 -9.78
CA PRO A 93 9.27 -3.39 -9.67
C PRO A 93 8.37 -2.78 -10.76
N SER A 94 7.39 -3.55 -11.23
CA SER A 94 6.31 -3.09 -12.08
C SER A 94 4.99 -3.69 -11.59
N VAL A 95 3.91 -2.93 -11.72
CA VAL A 95 2.57 -3.35 -11.31
C VAL A 95 1.56 -3.06 -12.41
N LYS A 96 0.67 -4.02 -12.65
CA LYS A 96 -0.51 -3.88 -13.51
C LYS A 96 -1.76 -3.94 -12.63
N LYS A 97 -2.70 -3.02 -12.86
CA LYS A 97 -3.99 -3.04 -12.15
C LYS A 97 -4.88 -4.10 -12.77
N GLU A 98 -5.42 -4.99 -11.94
CA GLU A 98 -6.35 -6.04 -12.38
C GLU A 98 -7.79 -5.63 -12.10
N GLY A 99 -8.05 -4.97 -10.97
CA GLY A 99 -9.42 -4.58 -10.64
C GLY A 99 -9.56 -3.78 -9.36
N LEU A 100 -10.81 -3.50 -9.04
CA LEU A 100 -11.24 -2.89 -7.80
C LEU A 100 -12.44 -3.67 -7.29
N GLU A 101 -12.39 -4.08 -6.04
CA GLU A 101 -13.51 -4.69 -5.34
C GLU A 101 -13.98 -3.75 -4.24
N LYS A 102 -15.29 -3.65 -4.05
CA LYS A 102 -15.91 -2.88 -2.98
C LYS A 102 -16.53 -3.85 -2.01
N LEU A 103 -16.08 -3.82 -0.76
CA LEU A 103 -16.73 -4.47 0.36
C LEU A 103 -18.01 -3.69 0.64
N GLU A 104 -19.15 -4.33 0.39
CA GLU A 104 -20.44 -3.89 0.88
C GLU A 104 -20.34 -3.71 2.40
N LYS A 105 -20.65 -2.50 2.89
CA LYS A 105 -20.73 -2.26 4.32
C LYS A 105 -22.03 -2.92 4.79
N HIS A 106 -21.99 -4.19 5.18
CA HIS A 106 -23.08 -4.76 5.96
C HIS A 106 -23.18 -3.89 7.22
N GLY A 107 -24.38 -3.36 7.47
CA GLY A 107 -24.62 -2.17 8.29
C GLY A 107 -23.94 -2.22 9.65
N ARG A 108 -23.52 -1.04 10.12
CA ARG A 108 -23.37 -0.81 11.56
C ARG A 108 -24.70 -1.24 12.20
N LYS A 109 -24.69 -2.35 12.94
CA LYS A 109 -25.63 -2.55 14.04
C LYS A 109 -25.08 -1.79 15.24
#